data_AF-A0A8S3JI80-F1
#
_entry.id   AF-A0A8S3JI80-F1
#
_cell.length_a   1.000
_cell.length_b   1.000
_cell.length_c   1.000
_cell.angle_alpha   90.00
_cell.angle_beta   90.00
_cell.angle_gamma   90.00
#
_symmetry.space_group_name_H-M   'P 1'
#
loop_
_entity.id
_entity.type
_entity.pdbx_description
1 polymer ?
#
loop_
_entity_poly.entity_id
_entity_poly.type
_entity_poly.pdbx_seq_one_letter_code
_entity_poly.pdbx_strand_id
1 'polypeptide(L)'
;MSKVTYRTTWQEAQRLLLDNVDFVNDTELQNMDKEDALIVFENHIRELEKVHDDESEAQRKYIRRTNRKNREAFLYFLDELHEQGKLHSMSLWVELFGTVSNDERFSKMLGQPGSTPLDLFKFYVEDLKARFHDEKKVVKEILKDK
;
A
#
# COMPACT_ATOMS: atom_id res chain seq x y z
N MET A 1 26.05 17.22 13.21
CA MET A 1 27.00 16.31 12.55
C MET A 1 26.25 15.53 11.50
N SER A 2 26.71 15.56 10.25
CA SER A 2 26.18 14.73 9.17
C SER A 2 26.44 13.26 9.53
N LYS A 3 25.39 12.43 9.56
CA LYS A 3 25.53 10.99 9.81
C LYS A 3 25.71 10.27 8.47
N VAL A 4 26.51 9.21 8.46
CA VAL A 4 26.59 8.28 7.32
C VAL A 4 25.21 7.66 7.11
N THR A 5 24.79 7.59 5.86
CA THR A 5 23.51 7.00 5.42
C THR A 5 23.79 5.95 4.34
N TYR A 6 22.78 5.14 4.00
CA TYR A 6 22.87 4.16 2.92
C TYR A 6 23.23 4.75 1.53
N ARG A 7 23.11 6.07 1.34
CA ARG A 7 23.49 6.76 0.08
C ARG A 7 24.84 7.46 0.14
N THR A 8 25.49 7.45 1.31
CA THR A 8 26.73 8.16 1.51
C THR A 8 27.82 7.52 0.65
N THR A 9 28.50 8.35 -0.13
CA THR A 9 29.60 7.91 -0.99
C THR A 9 30.90 7.80 -0.19
N TRP A 10 31.88 7.06 -0.72
CA TRP A 10 33.19 6.97 -0.09
C TRP A 10 33.87 8.35 0.06
N GLN A 11 33.76 9.22 -0.94
CA GLN A 11 34.32 10.57 -0.88
C GLN A 11 33.71 11.40 0.25
N GLU A 12 32.39 11.31 0.46
CA GLU A 12 31.71 11.98 1.56
C GLU A 12 32.11 11.39 2.91
N ALA A 13 32.21 10.06 3.01
CA ALA A 13 32.65 9.38 4.22
C ALA A 13 34.08 9.76 4.61
N GLN A 14 35.00 9.84 3.64
CA GLN A 14 36.37 10.32 3.88
C GLN A 14 36.39 11.74 4.43
N ARG A 15 35.57 12.65 3.87
CA ARG A 15 35.45 14.00 4.40
C ARG A 15 34.94 14.00 5.85
N LEU A 16 33.95 13.18 6.16
CA LEU A 16 33.43 13.04 7.53
C LEU A 16 34.48 12.49 8.50
N LEU A 17 35.34 11.58 8.06
CA LEU A 17 36.46 11.06 8.86
C LEU A 17 37.52 12.15 9.11
N LEU A 18 37.85 12.95 8.09
CA LEU A 18 38.80 14.07 8.24
C LEU A 18 38.26 15.22 9.10
N ASP A 19 36.94 15.38 9.14
CA ASP A 19 36.27 16.34 10.04
C ASP A 19 36.16 15.81 11.49
N ASN A 20 36.52 14.54 11.74
CA ASN A 20 36.49 13.92 13.07
C ASN A 20 37.84 14.03 13.79
N VAL A 21 37.87 14.81 14.87
CA VAL A 21 39.09 15.10 15.66
C VAL A 21 39.74 13.84 16.24
N ASP A 22 38.94 12.83 16.62
CA ASP A 22 39.46 11.57 17.17
C ASP A 22 40.17 10.75 16.08
N PHE A 23 39.63 10.75 14.86
CA PHE A 23 40.24 10.05 13.73
C PHE A 23 41.53 10.73 13.26
N VAL A 24 41.58 12.07 13.27
CA VAL A 24 42.75 12.84 12.82
C VAL A 24 43.93 12.73 13.79
N ASN A 25 43.66 12.70 15.09
CA ASN A 25 44.72 12.66 16.12
C ASN A 25 45.26 11.24 16.37
N ASP A 26 44.62 10.20 15.85
CA ASP A 26 45.03 8.81 16.03
C ASP A 26 46.00 8.37 14.93
N THR A 27 47.28 8.23 15.30
CA THR A 27 48.34 7.80 14.38
C THR A 27 48.18 6.38 13.85
N GLU A 28 47.51 5.47 14.56
CA GLU A 28 47.26 4.12 14.06
C GLU A 28 46.18 4.16 12.98
N LEU A 29 45.11 4.93 13.20
CA LEU A 29 44.03 5.10 12.21
C LEU A 29 44.50 5.84 10.95
N GLN A 30 45.39 6.83 11.07
CA GLN A 30 45.99 7.51 9.92
C GLN A 30 46.91 6.61 9.08
N ASN A 31 47.51 5.59 9.70
CA ASN A 31 48.40 4.63 9.04
C ASN A 31 47.68 3.36 8.55
N MET A 32 46.37 3.26 8.77
CA MET A 32 45.56 2.14 8.30
C MET A 32 45.64 2.00 6.77
N ASP A 33 45.65 0.76 6.29
CA ASP A 33 45.64 0.53 4.85
C ASP A 33 44.33 1.03 4.21
N LYS A 34 44.46 1.59 3.00
CA LYS A 34 43.31 2.18 2.31
C LYS A 34 42.30 1.13 1.86
N GLU A 35 42.75 -0.10 1.59
CA GLU A 35 41.87 -1.21 1.25
C GLU A 35 41.05 -1.63 2.47
N ASP A 36 41.68 -1.77 3.64
CA ASP A 36 41.00 -2.10 4.89
C ASP A 36 39.94 -1.04 5.25
N ALA A 37 40.28 0.24 5.13
CA ALA A 37 39.35 1.35 5.36
C ALA A 37 38.12 1.28 4.43
N LEU A 38 38.37 0.94 3.16
CA LEU A 38 37.32 0.81 2.15
C LEU A 38 36.42 -0.39 2.41
N ILE A 39 36.98 -1.53 2.83
CA ILE A 39 36.22 -2.74 3.19
C ILE A 39 35.30 -2.46 4.38
N VAL A 40 35.80 -1.79 5.43
CA VAL A 40 34.97 -1.43 6.60
C VAL A 40 33.83 -0.51 6.18
N PHE A 41 34.11 0.49 5.35
CA PHE A 41 33.10 1.39 4.82
C PHE A 41 32.05 0.66 3.98
N GLU A 42 32.48 -0.20 3.05
CA GLU A 42 31.58 -0.96 2.18
C GLU A 42 30.64 -1.86 3.00
N ASN A 43 31.18 -2.57 4.00
CA ASN A 43 30.37 -3.40 4.89
C ASN A 43 29.35 -2.56 5.65
N HIS A 44 29.75 -1.39 6.17
CA HIS A 44 28.83 -0.50 6.87
C HIS A 44 27.72 0.04 5.96
N ILE A 45 28.04 0.45 4.72
CA ILE A 45 27.03 0.90 3.75
C ILE A 45 26.08 -0.23 3.38
N ARG A 46 26.57 -1.46 3.13
CA ARG A 46 25.72 -2.63 2.83
C ARG A 46 24.74 -2.94 3.95
N GLU A 47 25.15 -2.80 5.20
CA GLU A 47 24.25 -2.96 6.35
C GLU A 47 23.15 -1.88 6.35
N LEU A 48 23.53 -0.61 6.11
CA LEU A 48 22.57 0.49 6.02
C LEU A 48 21.60 0.35 4.84
N GLU A 49 22.08 -0.11 3.68
CA GLU A 49 21.26 -0.41 2.51
C GLU A 49 20.24 -1.50 2.82
N LYS A 50 20.68 -2.59 3.45
CA LYS A 50 19.79 -3.68 3.86
C LYS A 50 18.68 -3.19 4.79
N VAL A 51 19.02 -2.39 5.81
CA VAL A 51 18.01 -1.81 6.72
C VAL A 51 17.04 -0.92 5.94
N HIS A 52 17.53 -0.07 5.04
CA HIS A 52 16.68 0.80 4.23
C HIS A 52 15.73 0.03 3.31
N ASP A 53 16.21 -1.06 2.70
CA ASP A 53 15.41 -1.92 1.84
C ASP A 53 14.35 -2.68 2.65
N ASP A 54 14.69 -3.22 3.82
CA ASP A 54 13.76 -3.88 4.73
C ASP A 54 12.65 -2.91 5.20
N GLU A 55 13.01 -1.68 5.58
CA GLU A 55 12.06 -0.62 5.94
C GLU A 55 11.15 -0.25 4.76
N SER A 56 11.73 -0.08 3.57
CA SER A 56 11.00 0.24 2.35
C SER A 56 10.03 -0.88 1.96
N GLU A 57 10.43 -2.14 2.10
CA GLU A 57 9.59 -3.30 1.84
C GLU A 57 8.45 -3.41 2.87
N ALA A 58 8.75 -3.19 4.15
CA ALA A 58 7.76 -3.16 5.22
C ALA A 58 6.71 -2.08 4.96
N GLN A 59 7.12 -0.87 4.55
CA GLN A 59 6.21 0.22 4.21
C GLN A 59 5.34 -0.13 2.99
N ARG A 60 5.92 -0.73 1.94
CA ARG A 60 5.16 -1.21 0.77
C ARG A 60 4.14 -2.28 1.17
N LYS A 61 4.50 -3.22 2.05
CA LYS A 61 3.60 -4.25 2.59
C LYS A 61 2.46 -3.62 3.39
N TYR A 62 2.77 -2.63 4.24
CA TYR A 62 1.78 -1.89 5.02
C TYR A 62 0.78 -1.17 4.10
N ILE A 63 1.25 -0.39 3.12
CA ILE A 63 0.39 0.33 2.17
C ILE A 63 -0.51 -0.65 1.40
N ARG A 64 0.04 -1.76 0.89
CA ARG A 64 -0.75 -2.80 0.19
C ARG A 64 -1.86 -3.37 1.07
N ARG A 65 -1.58 -3.64 2.35
CA ARG A 65 -2.56 -4.14 3.32
C ARG A 65 -3.64 -3.09 3.60
N THR A 66 -3.26 -1.84 3.80
CA THR A 66 -4.19 -0.73 4.04
C THR A 66 -5.12 -0.54 2.85
N ASN A 67 -4.59 -0.53 1.63
CA ASN A 67 -5.41 -0.40 0.42
C ASN A 67 -6.40 -1.57 0.25
N ARG A 68 -5.99 -2.80 0.60
CA ARG A 68 -6.90 -3.95 0.62
C ARG A 68 -8.04 -3.76 1.63
N LYS A 69 -7.71 -3.34 2.86
CA LYS A 69 -8.73 -3.07 3.89
C LYS A 69 -9.69 -1.95 3.50
N ASN A 70 -9.21 -0.91 2.81
CA ASN A 70 -10.06 0.16 2.31
C ASN A 70 -11.06 -0.35 1.25
N ARG A 71 -10.62 -1.26 0.36
CA ARG A 71 -11.53 -1.94 -0.58
C ARG A 71 -12.58 -2.79 0.13
N GLU A 72 -12.18 -3.58 1.12
CA GLU A 72 -13.09 -4.39 1.93
C GLU A 72 -14.11 -3.53 2.67
N ALA A 73 -13.67 -2.42 3.27
CA ALA A 73 -14.57 -1.49 3.93
C ALA A 73 -15.56 -0.84 2.95
N PHE A 74 -15.12 -0.51 1.72
CA PHE A 74 -16.00 0.02 0.69
C PHE A 74 -17.01 -1.03 0.18
N LEU A 75 -16.63 -2.30 0.09
CA LEU A 75 -17.59 -3.38 -0.22
C LEU A 75 -18.64 -3.53 0.88
N TYR A 76 -18.24 -3.49 2.15
CA TYR A 76 -19.18 -3.51 3.28
C TYR A 76 -20.14 -2.31 3.24
N PHE A 77 -19.66 -1.14 2.81
CA PHE A 77 -20.54 0.01 2.58
C PHE A 77 -21.58 -0.25 1.48
N LEU A 78 -21.20 -0.92 0.38
CA LEU A 78 -22.16 -1.31 -0.65
C LEU A 78 -23.19 -2.31 -0.10
N ASP A 79 -22.77 -3.25 0.76
CA ASP A 79 -23.69 -4.15 1.47
C ASP A 79 -24.70 -3.37 2.32
N GLU A 80 -24.26 -2.41 3.13
CA GLU A 80 -25.15 -1.55 3.92
C GLU A 80 -26.16 -0.79 3.05
N LEU A 81 -25.71 -0.24 1.90
CA LEU A 81 -26.60 0.46 0.98
C LEU A 81 -27.63 -0.50 0.35
N HIS A 82 -27.24 -1.74 0.07
CA HIS A 82 -28.13 -2.76 -0.45
C HIS A 82 -29.16 -3.19 0.59
N GLU A 83 -28.74 -3.43 1.84
CA GLU A 83 -29.64 -3.75 2.96
C GLU A 83 -30.65 -2.63 3.24
N GLN A 84 -30.27 -1.37 3.02
CA GLN A 84 -31.16 -0.21 3.12
C GLN A 84 -32.07 -0.03 1.90
N GLY A 85 -31.96 -0.87 0.88
CA GLY A 85 -32.71 -0.75 -0.38
C GLY A 85 -32.29 0.42 -1.27
N LYS A 86 -31.18 1.10 -0.95
CA LYS A 86 -30.63 2.22 -1.73
C LYS A 86 -29.83 1.74 -2.93
N LEU A 87 -29.23 0.55 -2.84
CA LEU A 87 -28.51 -0.12 -3.90
C LEU A 87 -29.27 -1.39 -4.30
N HIS A 88 -29.42 -1.63 -5.60
CA HIS A 88 -30.00 -2.84 -6.17
C HIS A 88 -29.39 -3.11 -7.56
N SER A 89 -29.77 -4.23 -8.19
CA SER A 89 -29.23 -4.72 -9.46
C SER A 89 -29.41 -3.79 -10.67
N MET A 90 -30.25 -2.76 -10.56
CA MET A 90 -30.54 -1.79 -11.62
C MET A 90 -30.06 -0.37 -11.26
N SER A 91 -29.46 -0.18 -10.09
CA SER A 91 -28.97 1.14 -9.66
C SER A 91 -27.86 1.63 -10.59
N LEU A 92 -27.85 2.93 -10.86
CA LEU A 92 -26.77 3.56 -11.62
C LEU A 92 -25.77 4.22 -10.67
N TRP A 93 -24.49 4.20 -11.05
CA TRP A 93 -23.43 4.86 -10.27
C TRP A 93 -23.73 6.34 -10.02
N VAL A 94 -24.20 7.04 -11.05
CA VAL A 94 -24.50 8.48 -10.99
C VAL A 94 -25.60 8.82 -9.97
N GLU A 95 -26.55 7.91 -9.76
CA GLU A 95 -27.64 8.09 -8.79
C GLU A 95 -27.12 7.90 -7.35
N LEU A 96 -26.23 6.93 -7.16
CA LEU A 96 -25.64 6.63 -5.86
C LEU A 96 -24.49 7.57 -5.47
N PHE A 97 -23.86 8.24 -6.45
CA PHE A 97 -22.68 9.05 -6.22
C PHE A 97 -22.89 10.15 -5.17
N GLY A 98 -24.08 10.74 -5.10
CA GLY A 98 -24.41 11.74 -4.07
C GLY A 98 -24.35 11.20 -2.64
N THR A 99 -24.69 9.93 -2.44
CA THR A 99 -24.55 9.26 -1.12
C THR A 99 -23.13 8.77 -0.92
N VAL A 100 -22.54 8.14 -1.94
CA VAL A 100 -21.23 7.50 -1.87
C VAL A 100 -20.10 8.51 -1.65
N SER A 101 -20.14 9.67 -2.31
CA SER A 101 -19.09 10.68 -2.23
C SER A 101 -18.94 11.32 -0.85
N ASN A 102 -19.97 11.23 -0.01
CA ASN A 102 -19.98 11.75 1.36
C ASN A 102 -19.46 10.75 2.40
N ASP A 103 -19.24 9.47 2.04
CA ASP A 103 -18.77 8.45 2.97
C ASP A 103 -17.23 8.42 3.03
N GLU A 104 -16.66 8.32 4.23
CA GLU A 104 -15.21 8.30 4.44
C GLU A 104 -14.55 7.09 3.74
N ARG A 105 -15.24 5.96 3.63
CA ARG A 105 -14.73 4.73 2.99
C ARG A 105 -14.51 4.94 1.49
N PHE A 106 -15.32 5.80 0.84
CA PHE A 106 -15.08 6.22 -0.53
C PHE A 106 -13.83 7.10 -0.64
N SER A 107 -13.73 8.14 0.20
CA SER A 107 -12.59 9.06 0.19
C SER A 107 -11.26 8.34 0.47
N LYS A 108 -11.26 7.38 1.41
CA LYS A 108 -10.12 6.52 1.72
C LYS A 108 -9.69 5.62 0.57
N MET A 109 -10.52 5.40 -0.45
CA MET A 109 -10.20 4.58 -1.62
C MET A 109 -9.54 5.38 -2.75
N LEU A 110 -9.60 6.71 -2.71
CA LEU A 110 -9.12 7.56 -3.81
C LEU A 110 -7.59 7.53 -3.93
N GLY A 111 -7.10 7.50 -5.17
CA GLY A 111 -5.66 7.52 -5.48
C GLY A 111 -4.92 6.20 -5.20
N GLN A 112 -5.62 5.15 -4.75
CA GLN A 112 -5.00 3.83 -4.55
C GLN A 112 -4.95 3.03 -5.85
N PRO A 113 -3.88 2.24 -6.08
CA PRO A 113 -3.82 1.33 -7.22
C PRO A 113 -4.79 0.14 -7.06
N GLY A 114 -5.24 -0.39 -8.21
CA GLY A 114 -6.17 -1.52 -8.30
C GLY A 114 -7.59 -1.08 -8.65
N SER A 115 -8.58 -1.88 -8.28
CA SER A 115 -10.00 -1.59 -8.53
C SER A 115 -10.42 -0.28 -7.88
N THR A 116 -11.01 0.60 -8.69
CA THR A 116 -11.58 1.86 -8.25
C THR A 116 -12.92 1.65 -7.54
N PRO A 117 -13.46 2.64 -6.80
CA PRO A 117 -14.81 2.57 -6.27
C PRO A 117 -15.87 2.25 -7.32
N LEU A 118 -15.74 2.79 -8.53
CA LEU A 118 -16.64 2.51 -9.65
C LEU A 118 -16.54 1.05 -10.11
N ASP A 119 -15.34 0.48 -10.16
CA ASP A 119 -15.16 -0.92 -10.53
C ASP A 119 -15.81 -1.84 -9.49
N LEU A 120 -15.59 -1.57 -8.20
CA LEU A 120 -16.20 -2.35 -7.12
C LEU A 120 -17.72 -2.26 -7.15
N PHE A 121 -18.28 -1.07 -7.39
CA PHE A 121 -19.70 -0.90 -7.60
C PHE A 121 -20.23 -1.72 -8.79
N LYS A 122 -19.55 -1.68 -9.94
CA LYS A 122 -19.94 -2.46 -11.12
C LYS A 122 -19.93 -3.96 -10.82
N PHE A 123 -18.87 -4.46 -10.18
CA PHE A 123 -18.79 -5.87 -9.79
C PHE A 123 -19.92 -6.26 -8.83
N TYR A 124 -20.23 -5.39 -7.86
CA TYR A 124 -21.31 -5.60 -6.91
C TYR A 124 -22.68 -5.67 -7.59
N VAL A 125 -22.97 -4.73 -8.51
CA VAL A 125 -24.22 -4.71 -9.27
C VAL A 125 -24.35 -5.92 -10.19
N GLU A 126 -23.27 -6.35 -10.85
CA GLU A 126 -23.29 -7.57 -11.67
C GLU A 126 -23.55 -8.83 -10.82
N ASP A 127 -22.96 -8.93 -9.62
CA ASP A 127 -23.26 -10.02 -8.67
C ASP A 127 -24.73 -10.02 -8.24
N LEU A 128 -25.32 -8.85 -7.95
CA LEU A 128 -26.75 -8.73 -7.66
C LEU A 128 -27.63 -9.19 -8.82
N LYS A 129 -27.27 -8.87 -10.06
CA LYS A 129 -28.00 -9.33 -11.26
C LYS A 129 -27.95 -10.84 -11.41
N ALA A 130 -26.78 -11.44 -11.18
CA ALA A 130 -26.60 -12.89 -11.23
C ALA A 130 -27.49 -13.59 -10.19
N ARG A 131 -27.45 -13.14 -8.93
CA ARG A 131 -28.31 -13.67 -7.86
C ARG A 131 -29.79 -13.57 -8.18
N PHE A 132 -30.24 -12.43 -8.70
CA PHE A 132 -31.64 -12.24 -9.07
C PHE A 132 -32.10 -13.19 -10.20
N HIS A 133 -31.24 -13.45 -11.18
CA HIS A 133 -31.54 -14.39 -12.25
C HIS A 133 -31.71 -15.83 -11.72
N ASP A 134 -30.83 -16.24 -10.81
CA ASP A 134 -30.86 -17.57 -10.20
C ASP A 134 -32.08 -17.76 -9.29
N GLU A 135 -32.39 -16.78 -8.44
CA GLU A 135 -33.60 -16.78 -7.60
C GLU A 135 -34.88 -16.89 -8.45
N LYS A 136 -34.97 -16.13 -9.55
CA LYS A 136 -36.12 -16.18 -10.48
C LYS A 136 -36.24 -17.55 -11.14
N LYS A 137 -35.13 -18.22 -11.44
CA LYS A 137 -35.13 -19.59 -11.98
C LYS A 137 -35.70 -20.58 -10.97
N VAL A 138 -35.25 -20.52 -9.72
CA VAL A 138 -35.75 -21.38 -8.62
C VAL A 138 -37.25 -21.18 -8.41
N VAL A 139 -37.73 -19.93 -8.35
CA VAL A 139 -39.17 -19.64 -8.20
C VAL A 139 -39.97 -20.21 -9.37
N LYS A 140 -39.47 -20.09 -10.61
CA LYS A 140 -40.14 -20.67 -11.79
C LYS A 140 -40.19 -22.20 -11.74
N GLU A 141 -39.16 -22.87 -11.23
CA GLU A 141 -39.14 -24.32 -11.08
C GLU A 141 -40.18 -24.78 -10.04
N ILE A 142 -40.22 -24.13 -8.88
CA ILE A 142 -41.25 -24.39 -7.84
C ILE A 142 -42.67 -24.22 -8.39
N LEU A 143 -42.89 -23.21 -9.24
CA LEU A 143 -44.20 -22.96 -9.86
C LEU A 143 -44.57 -23.97 -10.96
N LYS A 144 -43.61 -24.71 -11.52
CA LYS A 144 -43.85 -25.75 -12.55
C LYS A 144 -44.16 -27.13 -11.98
N ASP A 145 -43.70 -27.40 -10.75
CA ASP A 145 -43.94 -28.67 -10.05
C ASP A 145 -45.32 -28.72 -9.33
N LYS A 146 -46.21 -27.77 -9.64
CA LYS A 146 -47.62 -27.75 -9.28
C LYS A 146 -48.49 -27.65 -10.53
#